data_AF-A0A2E8EXR8-F1
#
_entry.id   AF-A0A2E8EXR8-F1
#
_cell.length_a   1.000
_cell.length_b   1.000
_cell.length_c   1.000
_cell.angle_alpha   90.00
_cell.angle_beta   90.00
_cell.angle_gamma   90.00
#
_symmetry.space_group_name_H-M   'P 1'
#
loop_
_entity.id
_entity.type
_entity.pdbx_description
1 polymer ?
#
loop_
_entity_poly.entity_id
_entity_poly.type
_entity_poly.pdbx_seq_one_letter_code
_entity_poly.pdbx_strand_id
1 'polypeptide(L)'
;MSLTNGGPPDAGSDSEEELEGSALRRIRRRLQGESVTKQPWYQSVQEGGRDRMRLFGRRMLTLLVHEPQVRRQRQEALAESHVLGREYGTEMAEKGVSLKDTLEALVFFRSMVLDSADSKSWNHILELADRVMVGVAESYEKQ
;
A
#
# COMPACT_ATOMS: atom_id res chain seq x y z
N MET A 1 -37.41 32.18 -3.51
CA MET A 1 -36.86 31.61 -2.27
C MET A 1 -36.11 30.34 -2.65
N SER A 2 -34.78 30.34 -2.62
CA SER A 2 -33.95 29.14 -2.77
C SER A 2 -32.98 29.10 -1.60
N LEU A 3 -33.10 28.07 -0.77
CA LEU A 3 -32.21 27.80 0.35
C LEU A 3 -31.04 26.96 -0.17
N THR A 4 -29.85 27.54 -0.14
CA THR A 4 -28.57 26.87 -0.33
C THR A 4 -28.25 26.08 0.95
N ASN A 5 -28.35 24.75 0.88
CA ASN A 5 -27.80 23.87 1.92
C ASN A 5 -26.36 23.52 1.53
N GLY A 6 -25.40 24.36 1.91
CA GLY A 6 -23.99 24.02 1.95
C GLY A 6 -23.65 23.53 3.35
N GLY A 7 -23.60 22.22 3.54
CA GLY A 7 -23.03 21.62 4.76
C GLY A 7 -21.54 21.97 4.88
N PRO A 8 -20.94 21.88 6.09
CA PRO A 8 -19.58 22.32 6.33
C PRO A 8 -18.58 21.48 5.50
N PRO A 9 -17.44 22.07 5.09
CA PRO A 9 -16.42 21.36 4.35
C PRO A 9 -15.79 20.25 5.21
N ASP A 10 -15.52 19.14 4.54
CA ASP A 10 -14.92 17.91 5.05
C ASP A 10 -13.45 18.11 5.44
N ALA A 11 -13.21 18.79 6.56
CA ALA A 11 -11.85 19.07 7.06
C ALA A 11 -11.06 17.79 7.45
N GLY A 12 -11.75 16.65 7.54
CA GLY A 12 -11.16 15.34 7.84
C GLY A 12 -10.43 14.73 6.63
N SER A 13 -11.06 14.74 5.46
CA SER A 13 -10.46 14.18 4.24
C SER A 13 -9.26 14.98 3.73
N ASP A 14 -9.31 16.31 3.78
CA ASP A 14 -8.20 17.18 3.38
C ASP A 14 -6.93 16.89 4.20
N SER A 15 -7.08 16.64 5.51
CA SER A 15 -5.95 16.33 6.40
C SER A 15 -5.37 14.94 6.15
N GLU A 16 -6.23 13.95 5.85
CA GLU A 16 -5.84 12.57 5.54
C GLU A 16 -5.13 12.48 4.17
N GLU A 17 -5.61 13.23 3.17
CA GLU A 17 -4.96 13.38 1.85
C GLU A 17 -3.60 14.07 1.94
N GLU A 18 -3.45 15.10 2.76
CA GLU A 18 -2.16 15.77 2.99
C GLU A 18 -1.15 14.84 3.67
N LEU A 19 -1.60 14.05 4.65
CA LEU A 19 -0.79 13.04 5.32
C LEU A 19 -0.34 11.95 4.34
N GLU A 20 -1.27 11.40 3.55
CA GLU A 20 -1.01 10.42 2.50
C GLU A 20 0.03 10.96 1.50
N GLY A 21 -0.18 12.18 1.01
CA GLY A 21 0.74 12.85 0.10
C GLY A 21 2.13 13.07 0.70
N SER A 22 2.22 13.39 1.99
CA SER A 22 3.50 13.55 2.69
C SER A 22 4.25 12.22 2.85
N ALA A 23 3.53 11.14 3.17
CA ALA A 23 4.07 9.79 3.28
C ALA A 23 4.58 9.30 1.92
N LEU A 24 3.79 9.46 0.85
CA LEU A 24 4.21 9.13 -0.53
C LEU A 24 5.49 9.86 -0.94
N ARG A 25 5.62 11.15 -0.60
CA ARG A 25 6.84 11.92 -0.91
C ARG A 25 8.06 11.35 -0.19
N ARG A 26 7.93 10.95 1.08
CA ARG A 26 9.04 10.31 1.84
C ARG A 26 9.41 8.94 1.26
N ILE A 27 8.40 8.10 1.02
CA ILE A 27 8.54 6.78 0.39
C ILE A 27 9.30 6.91 -0.94
N ARG A 28 8.86 7.83 -1.81
CA ARG A 28 9.47 8.04 -3.13
C ARG A 28 10.93 8.48 -3.03
N ARG A 29 11.27 9.38 -2.10
CA ARG A 29 12.67 9.80 -1.90
C ARG A 29 13.57 8.65 -1.49
N ARG A 30 13.09 7.76 -0.60
CA ARG A 30 13.86 6.57 -0.18
C ARG A 30 14.01 5.54 -1.30
N LEU A 31 12.97 5.33 -2.11
CA LEU A 31 13.04 4.48 -3.31
C LEU A 31 14.07 4.95 -4.36
N GLN A 32 14.44 6.23 -4.33
CA GLN A 32 15.46 6.80 -5.21
C GLN A 32 16.86 6.76 -4.60
N GLY A 33 17.01 6.24 -3.37
CA GLY A 33 18.30 6.10 -2.72
C GLY A 33 19.17 5.04 -3.41
N GLU A 34 20.47 5.30 -3.53
CA GLU A 34 21.41 4.48 -4.29
C GLU A 34 21.49 3.02 -3.79
N SER A 35 21.33 2.81 -2.48
CA SER A 35 21.30 1.47 -1.87
C SER A 35 20.07 0.67 -2.26
N VAL A 36 18.92 1.32 -2.49
CA VAL A 36 17.65 0.69 -2.87
C VAL A 36 17.66 0.39 -4.37
N THR A 37 18.16 1.31 -5.18
CA THR A 37 18.22 1.11 -6.63
C THR A 37 19.14 -0.05 -7.03
N LYS A 38 20.09 -0.45 -6.17
CA LYS A 38 20.97 -1.62 -6.41
C LYS A 38 20.37 -2.95 -5.95
N GLN A 39 19.20 -2.94 -5.30
CA GLN A 39 18.58 -4.18 -4.83
C GLN A 39 18.03 -5.00 -6.01
N PRO A 40 18.21 -6.34 -6.01
CA PRO A 40 17.70 -7.21 -7.06
C PRO A 40 16.19 -7.06 -7.30
N TRP A 41 15.40 -7.02 -6.22
CA TRP A 41 13.95 -6.81 -6.31
C TRP A 41 13.58 -5.49 -6.99
N TYR A 42 14.37 -4.42 -6.77
CA TYR A 42 14.08 -3.13 -7.36
C TYR A 42 14.25 -3.18 -8.88
N GLN A 43 15.33 -3.80 -9.35
CA GLN A 43 15.61 -3.95 -10.79
C GLN A 43 14.55 -4.83 -11.47
N SER A 44 14.27 -5.99 -10.89
CA SER A 44 13.22 -6.92 -11.35
C SER A 44 11.86 -6.22 -11.51
N VAL A 45 11.47 -5.43 -10.51
CA VAL A 45 10.24 -4.62 -10.55
C VAL A 45 10.31 -3.50 -11.59
N GLN A 46 11.46 -2.82 -11.75
CA GLN A 46 11.60 -1.72 -12.72
C GLN A 46 11.41 -2.23 -14.15
N GLU A 47 11.93 -3.42 -14.47
CA GLU A 47 11.91 -4.01 -15.81
C GLU A 47 10.51 -4.50 -16.20
N GLY A 48 9.77 -5.16 -15.29
CA GLY A 48 8.46 -5.75 -15.61
C GLY A 48 7.23 -4.92 -15.18
N GLY A 49 7.36 -4.06 -14.16
CA GLY A 49 6.21 -3.72 -13.31
C GLY A 49 6.10 -2.28 -12.81
N ARG A 50 7.02 -1.37 -13.16
CA ARG A 50 7.16 -0.05 -12.50
C ARG A 50 5.87 0.74 -12.30
N ASP A 51 5.06 0.93 -13.35
CA ASP A 51 3.84 1.74 -13.24
C ASP A 51 2.76 1.03 -12.44
N ARG A 52 2.73 -0.32 -12.47
CA ARG A 52 1.85 -1.11 -11.62
C ARG A 52 2.27 -1.05 -10.16
N MET A 53 3.57 -1.13 -9.88
CA MET A 53 4.12 -0.93 -8.54
C MET A 53 3.74 0.45 -7.97
N ARG A 54 3.76 1.51 -8.80
CA ARG A 54 3.32 2.85 -8.37
C ARG A 54 1.84 2.91 -8.05
N LEU A 55 0.99 2.35 -8.91
CA LEU A 55 -0.45 2.31 -8.69
C LEU A 55 -0.78 1.49 -7.43
N PHE A 56 -0.14 0.34 -7.28
CA PHE A 56 -0.26 -0.52 -6.12
C PHE A 56 0.18 0.18 -4.84
N GLY A 57 1.35 0.81 -4.83
CA GLY A 57 1.85 1.54 -3.66
C GLY A 57 0.91 2.65 -3.20
N ARG A 58 0.19 3.31 -4.12
CA ARG A 58 -0.86 4.28 -3.75
C ARG A 58 -2.06 3.61 -3.11
N ARG A 59 -2.63 2.57 -3.76
CA ARG A 59 -3.77 1.81 -3.20
C ARG A 59 -3.45 1.22 -1.83
N MET A 60 -2.26 0.64 -1.69
CA MET A 60 -1.80 0.07 -0.42
C MET A 60 -1.63 1.16 0.63
N LEU A 61 -1.07 2.32 0.30
CA LEU A 61 -0.95 3.39 1.29
C LEU A 61 -2.31 3.86 1.79
N THR A 62 -3.25 4.18 0.89
CA THR A 62 -4.60 4.59 1.26
C THR A 62 -5.26 3.57 2.19
N LEU A 63 -5.12 2.29 1.88
CA LEU A 63 -5.67 1.20 2.69
C LEU A 63 -4.98 1.09 4.06
N LEU A 64 -3.67 1.27 4.15
CA LEU A 64 -2.90 1.10 5.38
C LEU A 64 -3.04 2.27 6.35
N VAL A 65 -3.24 3.49 5.85
CA VAL A 65 -3.36 4.69 6.71
C VAL A 65 -4.77 4.90 7.25
N HIS A 66 -5.77 4.28 6.64
CA HIS A 66 -7.15 4.42 7.05
C HIS A 66 -7.50 3.53 8.24
N GLU A 67 -7.49 4.09 9.45
CA GLU A 67 -7.73 3.32 10.68
C GLU A 67 -9.23 3.03 10.91
N PRO A 68 -9.66 1.75 10.93
CA PRO A 68 -11.05 1.37 11.08
C PRO A 68 -11.53 1.63 12.51
N GLN A 69 -12.67 2.33 12.62
CA GLN A 69 -13.26 2.74 13.90
C GLN A 69 -14.12 1.65 14.53
N VAL A 70 -14.62 0.71 13.71
CA VAL A 70 -15.50 -0.37 14.17
C VAL A 70 -15.07 -1.73 13.62
N ARG A 71 -15.47 -2.81 14.31
CA ARG A 71 -15.11 -4.20 13.95
C ARG A 71 -15.46 -4.57 12.51
N ARG A 72 -16.61 -4.10 12.00
CA ARG A 72 -17.03 -4.35 10.61
C ARG A 72 -16.04 -3.75 9.61
N GLN A 73 -15.67 -2.47 9.78
CA GLN A 73 -14.69 -1.80 8.91
C GLN A 73 -13.34 -2.51 8.95
N ARG A 74 -12.92 -2.99 10.13
CA ARG A 74 -11.68 -3.77 10.25
C ARG A 74 -11.73 -5.07 9.43
N GLN A 75 -12.86 -5.78 9.45
CA GLN A 75 -13.03 -6.99 8.64
C GLN A 75 -13.05 -6.68 7.14
N GLU A 76 -13.67 -5.57 6.75
CA GLU A 76 -13.68 -5.08 5.37
C GLU A 76 -12.27 -4.73 4.89
N ALA A 77 -11.50 -3.97 5.68
CA ALA A 77 -10.11 -3.63 5.38
C ALA A 77 -9.22 -4.87 5.23
N LEU A 78 -9.42 -5.90 6.06
CA LEU A 78 -8.71 -7.17 5.94
C LEU A 78 -9.08 -7.95 4.67
N ALA A 79 -10.36 -7.96 4.31
CA ALA A 79 -10.81 -8.58 3.07
C ALA A 79 -10.24 -7.85 1.85
N GLU A 80 -10.27 -6.51 1.87
CA GLU A 80 -9.73 -5.67 0.81
C GLU A 80 -8.21 -5.83 0.68
N SER A 81 -7.48 -5.88 1.80
CA SER A 81 -6.03 -6.16 1.83
C SER A 81 -5.69 -7.46 1.11
N HIS A 82 -6.47 -8.50 1.37
CA HIS A 82 -6.26 -9.81 0.75
C HIS A 82 -6.50 -9.77 -0.76
N VAL A 83 -7.61 -9.15 -1.17
CA VAL A 83 -7.96 -9.00 -2.59
C VAL A 83 -6.88 -8.20 -3.31
N LEU A 84 -6.46 -7.07 -2.73
CA LEU A 84 -5.39 -6.22 -3.25
C LEU A 84 -4.08 -6.99 -3.41
N GLY A 85 -3.72 -7.81 -2.40
CA GLY A 85 -2.56 -8.69 -2.47
C GLY A 85 -2.64 -9.69 -3.62
N ARG A 86 -3.79 -10.36 -3.80
CA ARG A 86 -3.97 -11.31 -4.90
C ARG A 86 -3.90 -10.65 -6.27
N GLU A 87 -4.61 -9.55 -6.47
CA GLU A 87 -4.59 -8.79 -7.73
C GLU A 87 -3.15 -8.41 -8.10
N TYR A 88 -2.42 -7.86 -7.15
CA TYR A 88 -1.06 -7.41 -7.38
C TYR A 88 -0.09 -8.57 -7.63
N GLY A 89 -0.17 -9.62 -6.83
CA GLY A 89 0.69 -10.78 -7.00
C GLY A 89 0.45 -11.48 -8.35
N THR A 90 -0.80 -11.58 -8.82
CA THR A 90 -1.12 -12.07 -10.17
C THR A 90 -0.47 -11.20 -11.24
N GLU A 91 -0.65 -9.88 -11.18
CA GLU A 91 -0.05 -8.98 -12.17
C GLU A 91 1.49 -9.05 -12.20
N MET A 92 2.12 -9.14 -11.02
CA MET A 92 3.58 -9.23 -10.91
C MET A 92 4.11 -10.55 -11.48
N ALA A 93 3.40 -11.64 -11.26
CA ALA A 93 3.77 -12.93 -11.80
C ALA A 93 3.58 -13.01 -13.32
N GLU A 94 2.49 -12.46 -13.86
CA GLU A 94 2.28 -12.30 -15.32
C GLU A 94 3.41 -11.51 -16.00
N LYS A 95 4.08 -10.64 -15.24
CA LYS A 95 5.22 -9.82 -15.67
C LYS A 95 6.58 -10.46 -15.41
N GLY A 96 6.61 -11.71 -14.96
CA GLY A 96 7.83 -12.48 -14.70
C GLY A 96 8.58 -12.07 -13.43
N VAL A 97 7.99 -11.26 -12.55
CA VAL A 97 8.62 -10.90 -11.28
C VAL A 97 8.41 -12.04 -10.29
N SER A 98 9.49 -12.48 -9.64
CA SER A 98 9.45 -13.61 -8.71
C SER A 98 8.66 -13.29 -7.44
N LEU A 99 8.07 -14.31 -6.81
CA LEU A 99 7.41 -14.16 -5.50
C LEU A 99 8.35 -13.51 -4.48
N LYS A 100 9.62 -13.93 -4.47
CA LYS A 100 10.65 -13.38 -3.60
C LYS A 100 10.80 -11.88 -3.79
N ASP A 101 11.00 -11.42 -5.03
CA ASP A 101 11.18 -9.99 -5.32
C ASP A 101 9.92 -9.18 -4.97
N THR A 102 8.74 -9.73 -5.24
CA THR A 102 7.46 -9.09 -4.89
C THR A 102 7.31 -8.94 -3.37
N LEU A 103 7.65 -9.96 -2.59
CA LEU A 103 7.61 -9.90 -1.12
C LEU A 103 8.68 -8.99 -0.54
N GLU A 104 9.90 -8.97 -1.10
CA GLU A 104 10.96 -8.04 -0.67
C GLU A 104 10.55 -6.58 -0.90
N ALA A 105 9.94 -6.27 -2.04
CA ALA A 105 9.40 -4.95 -2.32
C ALA A 105 8.28 -4.56 -1.34
N LEU A 106 7.41 -5.50 -0.96
CA LEU A 106 6.34 -5.28 0.01
C LEU A 106 6.86 -5.03 1.43
N VAL A 107 7.85 -5.82 1.88
CA VAL A 107 8.49 -5.61 3.18
C VAL A 107 9.16 -4.24 3.22
N PHE A 108 9.89 -3.87 2.15
CA PHE A 108 10.48 -2.55 2.04
C PHE A 108 9.43 -1.43 2.09
N PHE A 109 8.32 -1.60 1.37
CA PHE A 109 7.21 -0.66 1.39
C PHE A 109 6.59 -0.52 2.79
N ARG A 110 6.27 -1.63 3.45
CA ARG A 110 5.77 -1.68 4.84
C ARG A 110 6.69 -0.90 5.79
N SER A 111 8.00 -1.12 5.73
CA SER A 111 8.96 -0.39 6.56
C SER A 111 8.90 1.12 6.34
N MET A 112 8.73 1.57 5.10
CA MET A 112 8.61 3.00 4.82
C MET A 112 7.28 3.60 5.30
N VAL A 113 6.18 2.84 5.22
CA VAL A 113 4.87 3.29 5.74
C VAL A 113 4.93 3.44 7.25
N LEU A 114 5.45 2.43 7.96
CA LEU A 114 5.62 2.47 9.42
C LEU A 114 6.46 3.66 9.89
N ASP A 115 7.56 3.95 9.19
CA ASP A 115 8.42 5.10 9.48
C ASP A 115 7.74 6.46 9.28
N SER A 116 6.62 6.50 8.56
CA SER A 116 5.86 7.72 8.27
C SER A 116 4.58 7.86 9.11
N ALA A 117 4.19 6.81 9.84
CA ALA A 117 2.94 6.73 10.59
C ALA A 117 3.14 6.93 12.10
N ASP A 118 2.07 7.30 12.80
CA ASP A 118 2.07 7.30 14.26
C ASP A 118 2.18 5.85 14.79
N SER A 119 2.98 5.67 15.83
CA SER A 119 3.10 4.44 16.60
C SER A 119 1.77 3.77 16.96
N LYS A 120 0.70 4.54 17.18
CA LYS A 120 -0.65 4.03 17.49
C LYS A 120 -1.25 3.20 16.35
N SER A 121 -0.97 3.59 15.10
CA SER A 121 -1.49 2.91 13.91
C SER A 121 -0.63 1.73 13.46
N TRP A 122 0.53 1.49 14.10
CA TRP A 122 1.45 0.42 13.70
C TRP A 122 0.80 -0.95 13.71
N ASN A 123 0.11 -1.33 14.78
CA ASN A 123 -0.54 -2.66 14.85
C ASN A 123 -1.53 -2.88 13.70
N HIS A 124 -2.27 -1.85 13.33
CA HIS A 124 -3.21 -1.90 12.23
C HIS A 124 -2.50 -2.01 10.88
N ILE A 125 -1.50 -1.16 10.62
CA ILE A 125 -0.67 -1.20 9.41
C ILE A 125 -0.03 -2.56 9.22
N LEU A 126 0.52 -3.13 10.30
CA LEU A 126 1.13 -4.45 10.31
C LEU A 126 0.14 -5.53 9.90
N GLU A 127 -1.04 -5.54 10.51
CA GLU A 127 -2.05 -6.55 10.25
C GLU A 127 -2.54 -6.54 8.79
N LEU A 128 -2.82 -5.34 8.25
CA LEU A 128 -3.26 -5.19 6.87
C LEU A 128 -2.13 -5.57 5.88
N ALA A 129 -0.89 -5.14 6.14
CA ALA A 129 0.26 -5.48 5.30
C ALA A 129 0.53 -6.99 5.28
N ASP A 130 0.40 -7.67 6.43
CA ASP A 130 0.51 -9.14 6.50
C ASP A 130 -0.59 -9.80 5.67
N ARG A 131 -1.81 -9.25 5.71
CA ARG A 131 -2.92 -9.79 4.90
C ARG A 131 -2.73 -9.57 3.39
N VAL A 132 -2.12 -8.46 2.99
CA VAL A 132 -1.66 -8.22 1.61
C VAL A 132 -0.61 -9.27 1.20
N MET A 133 0.39 -9.53 2.04
CA MET A 133 1.44 -10.52 1.74
C MET A 133 0.89 -11.94 1.58
N VAL A 134 -0.10 -12.33 2.38
CA VAL A 134 -0.80 -13.61 2.21
C VAL A 134 -1.52 -13.68 0.85
N GLY A 135 -2.21 -12.60 0.45
CA GLY A 135 -2.83 -12.54 -0.88
C GLY A 135 -1.81 -12.68 -2.01
N VAL A 136 -0.66 -12.02 -1.90
CA VAL A 136 0.42 -12.18 -2.88
C VAL A 136 0.94 -13.62 -2.91
N ALA A 137 1.21 -14.25 -1.77
CA ALA A 137 1.69 -15.64 -1.77
C ALA A 137 0.69 -16.59 -2.46
N GLU A 138 -0.60 -16.48 -2.15
CA GLU A 138 -1.66 -17.29 -2.77
C GLU A 138 -1.76 -17.13 -4.29
N SER A 139 -1.38 -15.98 -4.86
CA SER A 139 -1.47 -15.76 -6.31
C SER A 139 -0.36 -16.48 -7.09
N TYR A 140 0.76 -16.78 -6.44
CA TYR A 140 1.89 -17.49 -7.04
C TYR A 140 1.76 -19.02 -6.93
N GLU A 141 0.97 -19.52 -5.98
CA GLU A 141 0.71 -20.97 -5.84
C GLU A 141 -0.22 -21.53 -6.93
N LYS A 142 -0.97 -20.67 -7.62
CA LYS A 142 -1.99 -21.07 -8.61
C LYS A 142 -1.49 -21.03 -10.06
N GLN A 143 -0.18 -20.92 -10.28
CA GLN A 143 0.46 -20.83 -11.59
C GLN A 143 1.17 -22.12 -11.98
#